data_AF-A0A564Q8S0-F1
#
_entry.id   AF-A0A564Q8S0-F1
#
_cell.length_a   1.000
_cell.length_b   1.000
_cell.length_c   1.000
_cell.angle_alpha   90.00
_cell.angle_beta   90.00
_cell.angle_gamma   90.00
#
_symmetry.space_group_name_H-M   'P 1'
#
loop_
_entity.id
_entity.type
_entity.pdbx_description
1 polymer ?
#
loop_
_entity_poly.entity_id
_entity_poly.type
_entity_poly.pdbx_seq_one_letter_code
_entity_poly.pdbx_strand_id
1 'polypeptide(L)'
;MLDISHDFVRDCSKKYNERQKTKDRQDEENIRAWIAERPEPKFLDKDHFIKIGEWKTRRPKKYFEANDETLVKEATQLAYNVSNERLKLHILTVLKGVQVAVASTILHFLQPDEFPIFDVRARKSLKKAGRWNRHADDADVEAWLEYTNIMRCISRKLGVSLRELDKALWAYDKWDGRGQ
;
A
#
# COMPACT_ATOMS: atom_id res chain seq x y z
N MET A 1 -7.33 17.12 17.47
CA MET A 1 -7.07 15.78 16.88
C MET A 1 -7.67 15.78 15.48
N LEU A 2 -6.98 15.25 14.48
CA LEU A 2 -7.52 15.16 13.11
C LEU A 2 -8.81 14.31 13.12
N ASP A 3 -9.91 14.84 12.57
CA ASP A 3 -11.13 14.07 12.35
C ASP A 3 -11.10 13.42 10.95
N ILE A 4 -11.23 12.09 10.91
CA ILE A 4 -11.27 11.31 9.68
C ILE A 4 -12.74 11.02 9.37
N SER A 5 -13.38 11.95 8.68
CA SER A 5 -14.77 11.87 8.24
C SER A 5 -14.88 11.48 6.76
N HIS A 6 -16.09 11.21 6.29
CA HIS A 6 -16.34 10.95 4.87
C HIS A 6 -15.93 12.15 3.99
N ASP A 7 -16.26 13.38 4.41
CA ASP A 7 -15.88 14.60 3.69
C ASP A 7 -14.36 14.79 3.65
N PHE A 8 -13.66 14.48 4.75
CA PHE A 8 -12.21 14.48 4.78
C PHE A 8 -11.63 13.53 3.72
N VAL A 9 -12.13 12.30 3.64
CA VAL A 9 -11.64 11.32 2.66
C VAL A 9 -11.91 11.80 1.23
N ARG A 10 -13.13 12.27 0.95
CA ARG A 10 -13.51 12.79 -0.36
C ARG A 10 -12.59 13.94 -0.81
N ASP A 11 -12.42 14.95 0.03
CA ASP A 11 -11.74 16.19 -0.36
C ASP A 11 -10.21 15.98 -0.47
N CYS A 12 -9.62 15.23 0.48
CA CYS A 12 -8.18 14.94 0.44
C CYS A 12 -7.81 13.93 -0.66
N SER A 13 -8.64 12.92 -0.93
CA SER A 13 -8.39 11.98 -2.04
C SER A 13 -8.54 12.65 -3.41
N LYS A 14 -9.50 13.57 -3.58
CA LYS A 14 -9.60 14.41 -4.78
C LYS A 14 -8.33 15.23 -4.98
N LYS A 15 -7.85 15.88 -3.92
CA LYS A 15 -6.60 16.65 -3.95
C LYS A 15 -5.38 15.79 -4.30
N TYR A 16 -5.32 14.55 -3.81
CA TYR A 16 -4.33 13.56 -4.25
C TYR A 16 -4.38 13.38 -5.76
N ASN A 17 -5.56 13.08 -6.29
CA ASN A 17 -5.75 12.85 -7.72
C ASN A 17 -5.48 14.11 -8.56
N GLU A 18 -5.60 15.32 -8.03
CA GLU A 18 -5.30 16.54 -8.80
C GLU A 18 -3.79 16.85 -8.83
N ARG A 19 -3.11 16.67 -7.70
CA ARG A 19 -1.73 17.14 -7.49
C ARG A 19 -0.66 16.06 -7.63
N GLN A 20 -1.04 14.79 -7.60
CA GLN A 20 -0.09 13.70 -7.77
C GLN A 20 0.46 13.71 -9.19
N LYS A 21 1.77 13.46 -9.32
CA LYS A 21 2.47 13.43 -10.60
C LYS A 21 1.73 12.55 -11.60
N THR A 22 1.52 13.08 -12.81
CA THR A 22 0.82 12.37 -13.89
C THR A 22 1.42 10.99 -14.12
N LYS A 23 2.75 10.87 -14.10
CA LYS A 23 3.44 9.59 -14.26
C LYS A 23 3.07 8.57 -13.16
N ASP A 24 3.17 8.94 -11.89
CA ASP A 24 2.90 8.02 -10.77
C ASP A 24 1.43 7.54 -10.79
N ARG A 25 0.51 8.38 -11.27
CA ARG A 25 -0.90 8.03 -11.45
C ARG A 25 -1.10 7.07 -12.62
N GLN A 26 -0.51 7.38 -13.77
CA GLN A 26 -0.57 6.52 -14.95
C GLN A 26 0.05 5.15 -14.67
N ASP A 27 1.18 5.12 -13.96
CA ASP A 27 1.84 3.88 -13.56
C ASP A 27 0.91 3.06 -12.65
N GLU A 28 0.25 3.67 -11.66
CA GLU A 28 -0.74 2.98 -10.82
C GLU A 28 -1.91 2.40 -11.63
N GLU A 29 -2.50 3.21 -12.52
CA GLU A 29 -3.63 2.80 -13.36
C GLU A 29 -3.25 1.65 -14.31
N ASN A 30 -2.09 1.74 -14.96
CA ASN A 30 -1.58 0.72 -15.86
C ASN A 30 -1.33 -0.61 -15.12
N ILE A 31 -0.74 -0.55 -13.92
CA ILE A 31 -0.52 -1.75 -13.10
C ILE A 31 -1.86 -2.37 -12.71
N ARG A 32 -2.84 -1.57 -12.28
CA ARG A 32 -4.18 -2.08 -11.91
C ARG A 32 -4.90 -2.72 -13.09
N ALA A 33 -4.88 -2.08 -14.26
CA ALA A 33 -5.47 -2.62 -15.47
C ALA A 33 -4.84 -3.97 -15.84
N TRP A 34 -3.51 -4.05 -15.81
CA TRP A 34 -2.79 -5.29 -16.10
C TRP A 34 -3.15 -6.42 -15.11
N ILE A 35 -3.24 -6.13 -13.81
CA ILE A 35 -3.63 -7.14 -12.80
C ILE A 35 -5.09 -7.58 -12.98
N ALA A 36 -5.99 -6.66 -13.32
CA ALA A 36 -7.41 -6.95 -13.50
C ALA A 36 -7.68 -7.93 -14.65
N GLU A 37 -6.82 -7.94 -15.68
CA GLU A 37 -6.89 -8.88 -16.81
C GLU A 37 -6.33 -10.28 -16.49
N ARG A 38 -5.71 -10.47 -15.32
CA ARG A 38 -5.10 -11.76 -14.94
C ARG A 38 -6.14 -12.67 -14.29
N PRO A 39 -6.16 -13.97 -14.66
CA PRO A 39 -7.03 -14.93 -13.99
C PRO A 39 -6.59 -15.13 -12.54
N GLU A 40 -7.53 -15.55 -11.71
CA GLU A 40 -7.21 -16.01 -10.37
C GLU A 40 -6.65 -17.45 -10.40
N PRO A 41 -5.72 -17.81 -9.50
CA PRO A 41 -5.10 -16.92 -8.50
C PRO A 41 -4.06 -15.98 -9.13
N LYS A 42 -4.05 -14.70 -8.72
CA LYS A 42 -3.11 -13.70 -9.27
C LYS A 42 -1.68 -13.87 -8.80
N PHE A 43 -0.75 -13.48 -9.68
CA PHE A 43 0.68 -13.38 -9.43
C PHE A 43 1.28 -12.23 -10.26
N LEU A 44 2.51 -11.81 -9.94
CA LEU A 44 3.24 -10.82 -10.72
C LEU A 44 4.27 -11.51 -11.61
N ASP A 45 4.43 -10.99 -12.83
CA ASP A 45 5.67 -11.20 -13.59
C ASP A 45 6.77 -10.27 -13.05
N LYS A 46 8.00 -10.47 -13.53
CA LYS A 46 9.14 -9.68 -13.06
C LYS A 46 8.99 -8.18 -13.39
N ASP A 47 8.44 -7.85 -14.55
CA ASP A 47 8.27 -6.46 -14.98
C ASP A 47 7.27 -5.71 -14.09
N HIS A 48 6.12 -6.30 -13.79
CA HIS A 48 5.09 -5.70 -12.94
C HIS A 48 5.50 -5.67 -11.47
N PHE A 49 6.28 -6.66 -11.01
CA PHE A 49 6.96 -6.59 -9.72
C PHE A 49 7.89 -5.38 -9.61
N ILE A 50 8.75 -5.15 -10.61
CA ILE A 50 9.64 -3.99 -10.64
C ILE A 50 8.84 -2.68 -10.69
N LYS A 51 7.80 -2.60 -11.54
CA LYS A 51 6.93 -1.41 -11.64
C LYS A 51 6.27 -1.07 -10.30
N ILE A 52 5.70 -2.06 -9.59
CA ILE A 52 5.11 -1.86 -8.26
C ILE A 52 6.17 -1.39 -7.26
N GLY A 53 7.34 -2.02 -7.27
CA GLY A 53 8.46 -1.66 -6.42
C GLY A 53 8.89 -0.20 -6.63
N GLU A 54 9.14 0.20 -7.88
CA GLU A 54 9.56 1.57 -8.24
C GLU A 54 8.47 2.61 -7.94
N TRP A 55 7.20 2.26 -8.17
CA TRP A 55 6.05 3.09 -7.83
C TRP A 55 6.01 3.39 -6.32
N LYS A 56 6.27 2.39 -5.47
CA LYS A 56 6.34 2.58 -4.02
C LYS A 56 7.62 3.31 -3.60
N THR A 57 8.77 2.89 -4.13
CA THR A 57 10.08 3.45 -3.80
C THR A 57 11.12 3.14 -4.87
N ARG A 58 11.74 4.19 -5.40
CA ARG A 58 12.79 4.05 -6.43
C ARG A 58 14.15 3.65 -5.87
N ARG A 59 14.38 3.77 -4.56
CA ARG A 59 15.71 3.61 -3.94
C ARG A 59 16.29 2.20 -4.10
N PRO A 60 15.54 1.10 -3.87
CA PRO A 60 16.08 -0.25 -3.98
C PRO A 60 15.90 -0.88 -5.38
N LYS A 61 15.83 -0.09 -6.47
CA LYS A 61 15.60 -0.58 -7.85
C LYS A 61 16.49 -1.78 -8.23
N LYS A 62 17.80 -1.66 -7.98
CA LYS A 62 18.78 -2.73 -8.26
C LYS A 62 18.45 -4.06 -7.57
N TYR A 63 17.79 -4.02 -6.42
CA TYR A 63 17.41 -5.23 -5.69
C TYR A 63 16.17 -5.87 -6.33
N PHE A 64 15.21 -5.08 -6.79
CA PHE A 64 14.06 -5.60 -7.53
C PHE A 64 14.53 -6.33 -8.80
N GLU A 65 15.41 -5.69 -9.57
CA GLU A 65 15.97 -6.25 -10.81
C GLU A 65 16.77 -7.55 -10.59
N ALA A 66 17.36 -7.71 -9.39
CA ALA A 66 18.17 -8.87 -9.01
C ALA A 66 17.35 -10.09 -8.56
N ASN A 67 16.01 -10.02 -8.56
CA ASN A 67 15.16 -11.19 -8.33
C ASN A 67 15.04 -12.04 -9.59
N ASP A 68 14.92 -13.35 -9.41
CA ASP A 68 14.58 -14.28 -10.47
C ASP A 68 13.07 -14.20 -10.81
N GLU A 69 12.71 -14.37 -12.08
CA GLU A 69 11.32 -14.29 -12.52
C GLU A 69 10.45 -15.42 -11.94
N THR A 70 10.99 -16.63 -11.86
CA THR A 70 10.30 -17.78 -11.27
C THR A 70 10.02 -17.53 -9.79
N LEU A 71 11.02 -17.03 -9.06
CA LEU A 71 10.87 -16.70 -7.63
C LEU A 71 9.82 -15.59 -7.41
N VAL A 72 9.81 -14.54 -8.25
CA VAL A 72 8.79 -13.47 -8.17
C VAL A 72 7.39 -14.06 -8.36
N LYS A 73 7.21 -14.88 -9.39
CA LYS A 73 5.93 -15.52 -9.69
C LYS A 73 5.48 -16.42 -8.53
N GLU A 74 6.34 -17.32 -8.07
CA GLU A 74 6.02 -18.28 -7.01
C GLU A 74 5.72 -17.58 -5.67
N ALA A 75 6.55 -16.62 -5.25
CA ALA A 75 6.34 -15.91 -3.99
C ALA A 75 5.05 -15.09 -4.01
N THR A 76 4.76 -14.38 -5.11
CA THR A 76 3.53 -13.58 -5.21
C THR A 76 2.27 -14.44 -5.31
N GLN A 77 2.33 -15.55 -6.06
CA GLN A 77 1.26 -16.53 -6.12
C GLN A 77 0.97 -17.17 -4.77
N LEU A 78 2.02 -17.58 -4.04
CA LEU A 78 1.89 -18.20 -2.73
C LEU A 78 1.31 -17.22 -1.71
N ALA A 79 1.79 -15.96 -1.71
CA ALA A 79 1.23 -14.91 -0.86
C ALA A 79 -0.24 -14.62 -1.19
N TYR A 80 -0.64 -14.69 -2.46
CA TYR A 80 -2.05 -14.57 -2.85
C TYR A 80 -2.91 -15.69 -2.23
N ASN A 81 -2.43 -16.93 -2.29
CA ASN A 81 -3.21 -18.11 -1.91
C ASN A 81 -3.32 -18.37 -0.40
N VAL A 82 -2.32 -18.01 0.41
CA VAL A 82 -2.39 -18.27 1.85
C VAL A 82 -3.41 -17.36 2.54
N SER A 83 -4.17 -17.88 3.50
CA SER A 83 -5.18 -17.10 4.24
C SER A 83 -4.59 -16.30 5.41
N ASN A 84 -3.50 -16.81 6.00
CA ASN A 84 -2.86 -16.15 7.14
C ASN A 84 -2.11 -14.88 6.69
N GLU A 85 -2.60 -13.71 7.11
CA GLU A 85 -2.06 -12.41 6.69
C GLU A 85 -0.58 -12.23 7.03
N ARG A 86 -0.14 -12.70 8.21
CA ARG A 86 1.27 -12.66 8.60
C ARG A 86 2.14 -13.47 7.63
N LEU A 87 1.67 -14.66 7.23
CA LEU A 87 2.36 -15.46 6.23
C LEU A 87 2.36 -14.76 4.87
N LYS A 88 1.25 -14.16 4.43
CA LYS A 88 1.20 -13.39 3.17
C LYS A 88 2.33 -12.37 3.10
N LEU A 89 2.51 -11.59 4.16
CA LEU A 89 3.56 -10.58 4.24
C LEU A 89 4.96 -11.21 4.26
N HIS A 90 5.20 -12.21 5.10
CA HIS A 90 6.51 -12.85 5.24
C HIS A 90 6.97 -13.56 3.97
N ILE A 91 6.07 -14.23 3.24
CA ILE A 91 6.37 -14.83 1.94
C ILE A 91 6.97 -13.80 1.00
N LEU A 92 6.39 -12.59 0.93
CA LEU A 92 6.89 -11.55 0.03
C LEU A 92 8.26 -10.99 0.46
N THR A 93 8.61 -11.06 1.75
CA THR A 93 9.91 -10.56 2.24
C THR A 93 11.11 -11.42 1.84
N VAL A 94 10.90 -12.59 1.22
CA VAL A 94 11.99 -13.37 0.61
C VAL A 94 12.54 -12.70 -0.65
N LEU A 95 11.75 -11.83 -1.29
CA LEU A 95 12.15 -11.10 -2.50
C LEU A 95 13.11 -9.96 -2.15
N LYS A 96 14.20 -9.84 -2.93
CA LYS A 96 15.21 -8.81 -2.73
C LYS A 96 14.60 -7.42 -2.89
N GLY A 97 14.85 -6.55 -1.93
CA GLY A 97 14.32 -5.18 -1.91
C GLY A 97 12.90 -5.07 -1.33
N VAL A 98 12.30 -6.19 -0.91
CA VAL A 98 10.93 -6.21 -0.38
C VAL A 98 10.94 -6.28 1.15
N GLN A 99 10.68 -5.14 1.77
CA GLN A 99 10.36 -5.05 3.20
C GLN A 99 8.85 -4.83 3.38
N VAL A 100 8.37 -4.72 4.63
CA VAL A 100 6.94 -4.57 4.98
C VAL A 100 6.20 -3.53 4.14
N ALA A 101 6.80 -2.36 3.92
CA ALA A 101 6.19 -1.30 3.12
C ALA A 101 5.99 -1.68 1.63
N VAL A 102 6.91 -2.45 1.05
CA VAL A 102 6.80 -2.92 -0.35
C VAL A 102 5.90 -4.14 -0.43
N ALA A 103 6.03 -5.09 0.51
CA ALA A 103 5.20 -6.28 0.61
C ALA A 103 3.71 -5.90 0.74
N SER A 104 3.36 -4.97 1.64
CA SER A 104 1.98 -4.47 1.75
C SER A 104 1.50 -3.77 0.48
N THR A 105 2.38 -3.10 -0.27
CA THR A 105 2.01 -2.49 -1.55
C THR A 105 1.70 -3.56 -2.59
N ILE A 106 2.50 -4.62 -2.66
CA ILE A 106 2.24 -5.78 -3.53
C ILE A 106 0.89 -6.42 -3.17
N LEU A 107 0.63 -6.66 -1.88
CA LEU A 107 -0.66 -7.20 -1.42
C LEU A 107 -1.84 -6.29 -1.78
N HIS A 108 -1.68 -4.97 -1.65
CA HIS A 108 -2.71 -4.02 -2.07
C HIS A 108 -3.01 -4.08 -3.57
N PHE A 109 -1.99 -4.26 -4.42
CA PHE A 109 -2.22 -4.38 -5.86
C PHE A 109 -2.89 -5.71 -6.23
N LEU A 110 -2.55 -6.80 -5.54
CA LEU A 110 -3.12 -8.13 -5.80
C LEU A 110 -4.54 -8.27 -5.23
N GLN A 111 -4.81 -7.69 -4.06
CA GLN A 111 -6.06 -7.80 -3.30
C GLN A 111 -6.46 -6.41 -2.71
N PRO A 112 -6.89 -5.46 -3.56
CA PRO A 112 -7.06 -4.04 -3.19
C PRO A 112 -8.17 -3.77 -2.15
N ASP A 113 -9.15 -4.66 -2.07
CA ASP A 113 -10.26 -4.56 -1.10
C ASP A 113 -9.89 -5.13 0.27
N GLU A 114 -8.79 -5.88 0.35
CA GLU A 114 -8.34 -6.51 1.60
C GLU A 114 -7.19 -5.76 2.25
N PHE A 115 -6.19 -5.28 1.51
CA PHE A 115 -4.97 -4.76 2.12
C PHE A 115 -4.75 -3.28 1.79
N PRO A 116 -4.52 -2.40 2.77
CA PRO A 116 -4.09 -1.03 2.53
C PRO A 116 -2.58 -0.97 2.25
N ILE A 117 -2.11 0.17 1.75
CA ILE A 117 -0.69 0.43 1.55
C ILE A 117 -0.08 0.90 2.88
N PHE A 118 0.89 0.15 3.42
CA PHE A 118 1.61 0.57 4.63
C PHE A 118 2.55 1.75 4.31
N ASP A 119 2.07 2.97 4.54
CA ASP A 119 2.78 4.21 4.22
C ASP A 119 3.06 5.06 5.45
N VAL A 120 4.27 5.59 5.54
CA VAL A 120 4.69 6.42 6.68
C VAL A 120 3.87 7.72 6.78
N ARG A 121 3.44 8.30 5.65
CA ARG A 121 2.63 9.53 5.64
C ARG A 121 1.22 9.25 6.13
N ALA A 122 0.61 8.17 5.65
CA ALA A 122 -0.70 7.75 6.12
C ALA A 122 -0.71 7.48 7.64
N ARG A 123 0.33 6.79 8.14
CA ARG A 123 0.51 6.56 9.59
C ARG A 123 0.69 7.84 10.40
N LYS A 124 1.42 8.84 9.88
CA LYS A 124 1.52 10.17 10.53
C LYS A 124 0.16 10.85 10.65
N SER A 125 -0.68 10.77 9.63
CA SER A 125 -2.06 11.27 9.67
C SER A 125 -2.92 10.53 10.69
N LEU A 126 -2.84 9.19 10.74
CA LEU A 126 -3.52 8.39 11.77
C LEU A 126 -3.06 8.75 13.19
N LYS A 127 -1.75 9.03 13.37
CA LYS A 127 -1.22 9.48 14.66
C LYS A 127 -1.79 10.83 15.08
N LYS A 128 -1.88 11.80 14.15
CA LYS A 128 -2.56 13.10 14.38
C LYS A 128 -4.06 12.94 14.69
N ALA A 129 -4.68 11.87 14.19
CA ALA A 129 -6.06 11.48 14.48
C ALA A 129 -6.22 10.65 15.77
N GLY A 130 -5.15 10.41 16.54
CA GLY A 130 -5.19 9.59 17.75
C GLY A 130 -5.52 8.11 17.49
N ARG A 131 -5.32 7.63 16.25
CA ARG A 131 -5.59 6.25 15.82
C ARG A 131 -4.34 5.39 15.68
N TRP A 132 -3.15 5.96 15.86
CA TRP A 132 -1.88 5.25 15.74
C TRP A 132 -0.95 5.64 16.88
N ASN A 133 -0.68 4.69 17.77
CA ASN A 133 0.09 4.93 19.00
C ASN A 133 1.54 4.45 18.91
N ARG A 134 1.87 3.60 17.93
CA ARG A 134 3.24 3.13 17.69
C ARG A 134 4.21 4.25 17.31
N HIS A 135 5.49 3.94 17.41
CA HIS A 135 6.56 4.79 16.90
C HIS A 135 6.48 4.92 15.36
N ALA A 136 7.13 5.96 14.82
CA ALA A 136 6.99 6.29 13.39
C ALA A 136 7.86 5.41 12.48
N ASP A 137 8.96 4.89 13.03
CA ASP A 137 9.92 3.97 12.42
C ASP A 137 9.52 2.50 12.55
N ASP A 138 8.53 2.21 13.39
CA ASP A 138 7.98 0.88 13.58
C ASP A 138 7.40 0.34 12.29
N ALA A 139 8.06 -0.65 11.70
CA ALA A 139 7.72 -1.23 10.40
C ALA A 139 7.79 -2.75 10.44
N ASP A 140 7.52 -3.34 11.61
CA ASP A 140 7.40 -4.79 11.75
C ASP A 140 6.04 -5.31 11.25
N VAL A 141 5.87 -6.62 11.32
CA VAL A 141 4.63 -7.29 10.89
C VAL A 141 3.44 -6.99 11.81
N GLU A 142 3.66 -6.73 13.10
CA GLU A 142 2.59 -6.37 14.03
C GLU A 142 2.05 -4.98 13.72
N ALA A 143 2.93 -4.03 13.44
CA ALA A 143 2.58 -2.68 13.00
C ALA A 143 1.75 -2.74 11.72
N TRP A 144 2.12 -3.60 10.76
CA TRP A 144 1.34 -3.78 9.55
C TRP A 144 -0.05 -4.38 9.81
N LEU A 145 -0.17 -5.40 10.67
CA LEU A 145 -1.46 -6.00 11.04
C LEU A 145 -2.35 -4.98 11.77
N GLU A 146 -1.81 -4.23 12.73
CA GLU A 146 -2.51 -3.16 13.43
C GLU A 146 -3.00 -2.08 12.45
N TYR A 147 -2.13 -1.62 11.56
CA TYR A 147 -2.47 -0.64 10.52
C TYR A 147 -3.57 -1.16 9.60
N THR A 148 -3.49 -2.42 9.17
CA THR A 148 -4.48 -3.05 8.29
C THR A 148 -5.86 -3.09 8.96
N ASN A 149 -5.91 -3.44 10.23
CA ASN A 149 -7.16 -3.44 11.00
C ASN A 149 -7.75 -2.03 11.18
N ILE A 150 -6.92 -1.04 11.49
CA ILE A 150 -7.36 0.37 11.62
C ILE A 150 -7.96 0.86 10.29
N MET A 151 -7.25 0.65 9.18
CA MET A 151 -7.66 1.12 7.86
C MET A 151 -8.96 0.46 7.42
N ARG A 152 -9.11 -0.86 7.59
CA ARG A 152 -10.37 -1.58 7.30
C ARG A 152 -11.53 -1.09 8.15
N CYS A 153 -11.29 -0.83 9.45
CA CYS A 153 -12.33 -0.32 10.34
C CYS A 153 -12.84 1.06 9.89
N ILE A 154 -11.92 1.98 9.56
CA ILE A 154 -12.27 3.31 9.06
C ILE A 154 -12.97 3.23 7.70
N SER A 155 -12.40 2.46 6.75
CA SER A 155 -12.97 2.25 5.42
C SER A 155 -14.40 1.74 5.48
N ARG A 156 -14.66 0.68 6.26
CA ARG A 156 -16.03 0.15 6.45
C ARG A 156 -16.96 1.14 7.13
N LYS A 157 -16.50 1.83 8.17
CA LYS A 157 -17.31 2.82 8.89
C LYS A 157 -17.75 3.98 7.99
N LEU A 158 -16.88 4.40 7.07
CA LEU A 158 -17.13 5.54 6.18
C LEU A 158 -17.69 5.13 4.82
N GLY A 159 -17.72 3.84 4.48
CA GLY A 159 -18.19 3.37 3.16
C GLY A 159 -17.27 3.77 2.00
N VAL A 160 -15.97 3.92 2.26
CA VAL A 160 -14.96 4.29 1.24
C VAL A 160 -13.99 3.15 0.99
N SER A 161 -13.37 3.09 -0.18
CA SER A 161 -12.34 2.08 -0.46
C SER A 161 -11.07 2.31 0.37
N LEU A 162 -10.30 1.24 0.61
CA LEU A 162 -8.99 1.35 1.27
C LEU A 162 -8.06 2.30 0.51
N ARG A 163 -8.13 2.31 -0.82
CA ARG A 163 -7.29 3.19 -1.65
C ARG A 163 -7.67 4.66 -1.52
N GLU A 164 -8.96 5.00 -1.46
CA GLU A 164 -9.39 6.39 -1.21
C GLU A 164 -8.92 6.89 0.15
N LEU A 165 -9.05 6.04 1.18
CA LEU A 165 -8.55 6.36 2.51
C LEU A 165 -7.02 6.55 2.53
N ASP A 166 -6.26 5.65 1.90
CA ASP A 166 -4.81 5.76 1.76
C ASP A 166 -4.42 7.10 1.08
N LYS A 167 -5.07 7.45 -0.03
CA LYS A 167 -4.84 8.70 -0.76
C LYS A 167 -5.13 9.92 0.10
N ALA A 168 -6.25 9.92 0.83
CA ALA A 168 -6.64 11.01 1.70
C ALA A 168 -5.64 11.24 2.84
N LEU A 169 -5.29 10.18 3.58
CA LEU A 169 -4.33 10.26 4.69
C LEU A 169 -2.94 10.68 4.20
N TRP A 170 -2.51 10.17 3.05
CA TRP A 170 -1.23 10.55 2.46
C TRP A 170 -1.22 12.02 2.02
N ALA A 171 -2.27 12.48 1.35
CA ALA A 171 -2.39 13.87 0.87
C ALA A 171 -2.42 14.87 2.02
N TYR A 172 -3.10 14.51 3.12
CA TYR A 172 -3.11 15.32 4.32
C TYR A 172 -1.68 15.54 4.83
N ASP A 173 -0.91 14.50 5.17
CA ASP A 173 0.48 14.69 5.65
C ASP A 173 1.38 15.39 4.62
N LYS A 174 1.19 15.14 3.32
CA LYS A 174 2.03 15.72 2.27
C LYS A 174 1.83 17.22 2.08
N TRP A 175 0.59 17.73 2.14
CA TRP A 175 0.27 19.10 1.75
C TRP A 175 -0.43 19.94 2.82
N ASP A 176 -1.21 19.33 3.70
CA ASP A 176 -2.05 20.04 4.67
C ASP A 176 -1.58 19.85 6.11
N GLY A 177 -0.82 18.80 6.36
CA GLY A 177 -0.22 18.43 7.61
C GLY A 177 1.00 19.27 7.93
N ARG A 178 0.96 20.58 7.66
CA ARG A 178 1.94 21.54 8.17
C ARG A 178 2.05 21.32 9.69
N GLY A 179 3.19 20.80 10.12
CA GLY A 179 3.76 21.23 11.39
C GLY A 179 4.37 22.63 11.18
N GLN A 180 4.41 23.58 12.12
CA GLN A 180 4.36 23.47 13.58
C GLN A 180 5.08 22.24 14.13
#